data_AF-A0A8I1AU16-F1
#
_entry.id   AF-A0A8I1AU16-F1
#
_cell.length_a   1.000
_cell.length_b   1.000
_cell.length_c   1.000
_cell.angle_alpha   90.00
_cell.angle_beta   90.00
_cell.angle_gamma   90.00
#
_symmetry.space_group_name_H-M   'P 1'
#
loop_
_entity.id
_entity.type
_entity.pdbx_description
1 polymer ?
#
loop_
_entity_poly.entity_id
_entity_poly.type
_entity_poly.pdbx_seq_one_letter_code
_entity_poly.pdbx_strand_id
1 'polypeptide(L)'
;VLLYKAVDQLRQCLDTIHERPGDRRILFHGWNWAQIEEMALPPCHLLYQFLPNATTREISLCLYIRSNDVGLGTPFNLTEGAA
;
A
#
# COMPACT_ATOMS: atom_id res chain seq x y z
N VAL A 1 -18.07 -22.22 11.11
CA VAL A 1 -18.30 -21.34 9.95
C VAL A 1 -17.06 -20.47 9.81
N LEU A 2 -16.22 -20.72 8.80
CA LEU A 2 -15.12 -19.82 8.47
C LEU A 2 -15.74 -18.59 7.78
N LEU A 3 -15.86 -17.49 8.51
CA LEU A 3 -16.26 -16.20 7.94
C LEU A 3 -15.03 -15.62 7.24
N TYR A 4 -14.91 -15.81 5.93
CA TYR A 4 -13.93 -15.06 5.15
C TYR A 4 -14.48 -13.64 5.00
N LYS A 5 -13.73 -12.64 5.46
CA LYS A 5 -14.02 -11.23 5.21
C LYS A 5 -13.10 -10.80 4.07
N ALA A 6 -13.66 -10.33 2.96
CA ALA A 6 -12.89 -9.57 1.98
C ALA A 6 -12.50 -8.24 2.63
N VAL A 7 -11.19 -8.04 2.88
CA VAL A 7 -10.68 -6.84 3.54
C VAL A 7 -10.28 -5.82 2.48
N ASP A 8 -11.09 -4.78 2.33
CA ASP A 8 -10.73 -3.62 1.51
C ASP A 8 -9.78 -2.69 2.29
N GLN A 9 -8.48 -2.97 2.19
CA GLN A 9 -7.44 -2.24 2.92
C GLN A 9 -7.30 -0.80 2.40
N LEU A 10 -7.43 -0.58 1.10
CA LEU A 10 -7.30 0.74 0.48
C LEU A 10 -8.43 1.66 0.94
N ARG A 11 -9.67 1.17 0.93
CA ARG A 11 -10.81 1.94 1.44
C ARG A 11 -10.64 2.29 2.93
N GLN A 12 -10.19 1.34 3.74
CA GLN A 12 -9.90 1.60 5.15
C GLN A 12 -8.82 2.67 5.36
N CYS A 13 -7.80 2.72 4.49
CA CYS A 13 -6.81 3.80 4.52
C CYS A 13 -7.45 5.15 4.22
N LEU A 14 -8.27 5.26 3.18
CA LEU A 14 -8.97 6.49 2.81
C LEU A 14 -9.89 6.99 3.93
N ASP A 15 -10.68 6.09 4.52
CA ASP A 15 -11.56 6.42 5.63
C ASP A 15 -10.74 6.89 6.85
N THR A 16 -9.62 6.21 7.16
CA THR A 16 -8.74 6.58 8.28
C THR A 16 -8.04 7.93 8.06
N ILE A 17 -7.63 8.25 6.83
CA ILE A 17 -7.06 9.57 6.49
C ILE A 17 -8.07 10.67 6.81
N HIS A 18 -9.35 10.46 6.52
CA HIS A 18 -10.39 11.45 6.74
C HIS A 18 -10.81 11.57 8.22
N GLU A 19 -10.99 10.43 8.89
CA GLU A 19 -11.51 10.37 10.26
C GLU A 19 -10.43 10.57 11.32
N ARG A 20 -9.23 10.02 11.10
CA ARG A 20 -8.14 9.95 12.09
C ARG A 20 -6.77 10.14 11.42
N PRO A 21 -6.47 11.31 10.82
CA PRO A 21 -5.21 11.56 10.12
C PRO A 21 -3.96 11.45 11.01
N GLY A 22 -4.09 11.50 12.34
CA GLY A 22 -2.96 11.25 13.25
C GLY A 22 -2.56 9.78 13.40
N ASP A 23 -3.31 8.85 12.80
CA ASP A 23 -3.01 7.42 12.88
C ASP A 23 -1.73 7.08 12.11
N ARG A 24 -0.89 6.24 12.71
CA ARG A 24 0.39 5.78 12.14
C ARG A 24 0.27 4.41 11.47
N ARG A 25 -0.94 3.86 11.37
CA ARG A 25 -1.24 2.52 10.83
C ARG A 25 -1.99 2.58 9.50
N ILE A 26 -1.91 3.71 8.80
CA ILE A 26 -2.57 3.93 7.51
C ILE A 26 -1.72 3.28 6.41
N LEU A 27 -1.87 1.97 6.22
CA LEU A 27 -1.11 1.20 5.25
C LEU A 27 -1.92 0.05 4.66
N PHE A 28 -1.50 -0.39 3.48
CA PHE A 28 -1.93 -1.65 2.88
C PHE A 28 -0.76 -2.35 2.18
N HIS A 29 -0.86 -3.66 2.02
CA HIS A 29 0.13 -4.43 1.25
C HIS A 29 -0.49 -5.63 0.52
N GLY A 30 0.20 -6.06 -0.53
CA GLY A 30 -0.21 -7.21 -1.36
C GLY A 30 0.40 -8.55 -0.92
N TRP A 31 1.32 -8.56 0.05
CA TRP A 31 1.99 -9.79 0.47
C TRP A 31 1.09 -10.70 1.32
N ASN A 32 0.32 -11.57 0.65
CA ASN A 32 -0.49 -12.60 1.31
C ASN A 32 0.23 -13.95 1.26
N TRP A 33 0.81 -14.38 2.38
CA TRP A 33 1.54 -15.65 2.46
C TRP A 33 0.62 -16.85 2.17
N ALA A 34 -0.63 -16.83 2.62
CA ALA A 34 -1.55 -17.95 2.42
C ALA A 34 -1.86 -18.22 0.94
N GLN A 35 -1.66 -17.23 0.07
CA GLN A 35 -1.96 -17.31 -1.36
C GLN A 35 -0.72 -17.12 -2.24
N ILE A 36 0.49 -17.07 -1.67
CA ILE A 36 1.68 -16.68 -2.43
C ILE A 36 2.02 -17.66 -3.55
N GLU A 37 1.76 -18.95 -3.33
CA GLU A 37 1.96 -20.02 -4.32
C GLU A 37 0.88 -20.03 -5.42
N GLU A 38 -0.24 -19.33 -5.21
CA GLU A 38 -1.31 -19.18 -6.21
C GLU A 38 -1.03 -18.01 -7.17
N MET A 39 -0.06 -17.15 -6.85
CA MET A 39 0.27 -15.96 -7.64
C MET A 39 1.22 -16.32 -8.78
N ALA A 40 0.94 -15.85 -10.00
CA ALA A 40 1.88 -15.97 -11.12
C ALA A 40 3.21 -15.27 -10.83
N LEU A 41 3.16 -14.17 -10.07
CA LEU A 41 4.35 -13.45 -9.60
C LEU A 41 4.06 -12.86 -8.20
N PRO A 42 4.92 -13.10 -7.19
CA PRO A 42 4.76 -12.48 -5.89
C PRO A 42 5.03 -10.97 -5.96
N PRO A 43 4.34 -10.14 -5.15
CA PRO A 43 4.41 -8.67 -5.26
C PRO A 43 5.83 -8.11 -5.23
N CYS A 44 6.14 -7.20 -6.17
CA CYS A 44 7.39 -6.42 -6.18
C CYS A 44 7.22 -5.12 -5.38
N HIS A 45 6.23 -4.30 -5.74
CA HIS A 45 5.80 -3.11 -5.00
C HIS A 45 4.83 -3.54 -3.88
N LEU A 46 5.38 -3.67 -2.68
CA LEU A 46 4.81 -4.55 -1.66
C LEU A 46 3.89 -3.80 -0.70
N LEU A 47 4.35 -2.69 -0.11
CA LEU A 47 3.64 -1.97 0.96
C LEU A 47 3.56 -0.48 0.65
N TYR A 48 2.36 0.07 0.87
CA TYR A 48 2.04 1.48 0.71
C TYR A 48 1.60 2.02 2.07
N GLN A 49 2.28 3.06 2.57
CA GLN A 49 1.93 3.73 3.81
C GLN A 49 1.68 5.22 3.55
N PHE A 50 0.53 5.71 4.01
CA PHE A 50 0.17 7.12 3.92
C PHE A 50 0.50 7.85 5.22
N LEU A 51 1.06 9.04 5.08
CA LEU A 51 1.45 9.91 6.20
C LEU A 51 0.85 11.31 6.00
N PRO A 52 -0.44 11.50 6.36
CA PRO A 52 -1.07 12.81 6.29
C PRO A 52 -0.53 13.73 7.39
N ASN A 53 -0.23 14.98 7.02
CA ASN A 53 0.15 16.03 7.94
C ASN A 53 -1.03 17.01 8.13
N ALA A 54 -1.71 16.90 9.26
CA ALA A 54 -2.88 17.73 9.56
C ALA A 54 -2.54 19.24 9.66
N THR A 55 -1.29 19.58 10.00
CA THR A 55 -0.83 20.96 10.15
C THR A 55 -0.54 21.61 8.80
N THR A 56 0.22 20.94 7.93
CA THR A 56 0.56 21.47 6.59
C THR A 56 -0.49 21.17 5.53
N ARG A 57 -1.47 20.30 5.83
CA ARG A 57 -2.49 19.80 4.89
C ARG A 57 -1.89 19.03 3.70
N GLU A 58 -0.72 18.46 3.90
CA GLU A 58 -0.04 17.61 2.92
C GLU A 58 -0.29 16.13 3.22
N ILE A 59 -0.06 15.28 2.24
CA ILE A 59 -0.02 13.83 2.40
C ILE A 59 1.20 13.27 1.70
N SER A 60 1.95 12.44 2.42
CA SER A 60 3.11 11.73 1.87
C SER A 60 2.81 10.25 1.72
N LEU A 61 3.48 9.62 0.75
CA LEU A 61 3.46 8.17 0.55
C LEU A 61 4.86 7.60 0.78
N CYS A 62 4.94 6.52 1.56
CA CYS A 62 6.10 5.63 1.57
C CYS A 62 5.75 4.33 0.87
N LEU A 63 6.58 3.95 -0.11
CA LEU A 63 6.43 2.73 -0.89
C LEU A 63 7.63 1.81 -0.66
N TYR A 64 7.38 0.60 -0.18
CA TYR A 64 8.40 -0.43 -0.03
C TYR A 64 8.40 -1.35 -1.26
N ILE A 65 9.54 -1.40 -1.94
CA ILE A 65 9.78 -2.28 -3.09
C ILE A 65 10.70 -3.42 -2.67
N ARG A 66 10.22 -4.67 -2.78
CA ARG A 66 11.00 -5.87 -2.44
C ARG A 66 12.10 -6.15 -3.46
N SER A 67 11.82 -5.92 -4.74
CA SER A 67 12.75 -6.15 -5.84
C SER A 67 12.37 -5.24 -7.00
N ASN A 68 13.36 -4.66 -7.68
CA ASN A 68 13.10 -3.81 -8.83
C ASN A 68 14.21 -3.89 -9.88
N ASP A 69 13.79 -3.95 -11.13
CA ASP A 69 14.68 -3.61 -12.24
C ASP A 69 14.79 -2.08 -12.31
N VAL A 70 16.00 -1.55 -12.18
CA VAL A 70 16.19 -0.09 -12.13
C VAL A 70 15.97 0.58 -13.49
N GLY A 71 16.22 -0.13 -14.60
CA GLY A 71 16.05 0.42 -15.94
C GLY A 71 14.58 0.43 -16.38
N LEU A 72 13.87 -0.68 -16.15
CA LEU A 72 12.51 -0.86 -16.64
C LEU A 72 11.43 -0.72 -15.54
N GLY A 73 11.70 -1.23 -14.34
CA GLY A 73 10.71 -1.27 -13.25
C GLY A 73 10.60 0.04 -12.47
N THR A 74 11.74 0.65 -12.10
CA THR A 74 11.75 1.91 -11.31
C THR A 74 10.93 3.02 -11.93
N PRO A 75 11.06 3.37 -13.22
CA PRO A 75 10.26 4.44 -13.82
C PRO A 75 8.75 4.17 -13.73
N PHE A 76 8.33 2.91 -13.91
CA PHE A 76 6.94 2.49 -13.80
C PHE A 76 6.42 2.64 -12.37
N ASN A 77 7.10 2.03 -11.39
CA ASN A 77 6.60 2.05 -10.02
C ASN A 77 6.65 3.43 -9.38
N LEU A 78 7.59 4.29 -9.77
CA LEU A 78 7.59 5.69 -9.34
C LEU A 78 6.38 6.45 -9.89
N THR A 79 6.04 6.23 -11.16
CA THR A 79 4.89 6.88 -11.79
C THR A 79 3.59 6.38 -11.16
N GLU A 80 3.46 5.06 -10.96
CA GLU A 80 2.30 4.44 -10.32
C GLU A 80 2.13 4.88 -8.86
N GLY A 81 3.21 5.07 -8.11
CA GLY A 81 3.14 5.54 -6.73
C GLY A 81 2.82 7.04 -6.61
N ALA A 82 3.15 7.84 -7.62
CA ALA A 82 2.87 9.27 -7.64
C ALA A 82 1.48 9.63 -8.18
N ALA A 83 0.88 8.75 -8.99
CA ALA A 83 -0.45 8.90 -9.58
C ALA A 83 -1.57 8.64 -8.56
#